data_AF-A0A1E1XGT3-F1
#
_entry.id   AF-A0A1E1XGT3-F1
#
_cell.length_a   1.000
_cell.length_b   1.000
_cell.length_c   1.000
_cell.angle_alpha   90.00
_cell.angle_beta   90.00
_cell.angle_gamma   90.00
#
_symmetry.space_group_name_H-M   'P 1'
#
loop_
_entity.id
_entity.type
_entity.pdbx_description
1 polymer ?
#
loop_
_entity_poly.entity_id
_entity_poly.type
_entity_poly.pdbx_seq_one_letter_code
_entity_poly.pdbx_strand_id
1 'polypeptide(L)'
;LLPEQLSASFAKKVLFAGSAVRVFGQSMGRPVYKAEQETEFLDRLQKIEESPELYLLHLEAFVEDVRSAAAAHLWQLFVEEGCLLSQLRLLRDAYLLGRGELFLHFSQKAERLLCRPRAATTEHEVNEIFQQACSLLQSEDENLAEQFRITVGPPLSTQDSTQTPLAGWETIGLNYKVTWPLHVFFTPAILSKYSRLFRLLFGVQRAQTFLQECWLLQCKVARTGPLQDCPLVRRMMQLRSEMAHLLDSLQYYLQVDVIESQLGRLLSRVKETRDFEAIQHVHNSYLASLLTDSMLMLQPVHECFRAILGMSQSFHAIFPTSKSPLTQRQFSQFETIEKDFQCQKQLLLKVLSSLHNKLSEAQPSQLLLRLDSSYRSPCATDSA
;
A
#
# COMPACT_ATOMS: atom_id res chain seq x y z
N LEU A 1 32.75 -19.66 -7.27
CA LEU A 1 32.93 -21.12 -7.45
C LEU A 1 32.60 -21.76 -6.11
N LEU A 2 31.54 -22.57 -6.03
CA LEU A 2 31.16 -23.29 -4.82
C LEU A 2 31.66 -24.74 -4.95
N PRO A 3 32.49 -25.25 -4.02
CA PRO A 3 32.86 -26.67 -3.98
C PRO A 3 31.61 -27.57 -3.91
N GLU A 4 31.62 -28.70 -4.62
CA GLU A 4 30.45 -29.60 -4.71
C GLU A 4 30.05 -30.22 -3.37
N GLN A 5 30.99 -30.33 -2.41
CA GLN A 5 30.69 -30.85 -1.07
C GLN A 5 29.97 -29.84 -0.17
N LEU A 6 29.91 -28.55 -0.54
CA LEU A 6 29.29 -27.51 0.27
C LEU A 6 27.86 -27.22 -0.19
N SER A 7 26.94 -27.19 0.76
CA SER A 7 25.55 -26.86 0.47
C SER A 7 25.40 -25.39 0.04
N ALA A 8 24.42 -25.12 -0.84
CA ALA A 8 24.06 -23.74 -1.19
C ALA A 8 23.57 -22.95 0.04
N SER A 9 23.05 -23.63 1.07
CA SER A 9 22.68 -23.03 2.35
C SER A 9 23.92 -22.50 3.09
N PHE A 10 24.97 -23.32 3.22
CA PHE A 10 26.24 -22.92 3.82
C PHE A 10 26.83 -21.68 3.12
N ALA A 11 26.87 -21.70 1.79
CA ALA A 11 27.36 -20.57 0.99
C ALA A 11 26.64 -19.25 1.30
N LYS A 12 25.31 -19.30 1.48
CA LYS A 12 24.49 -18.13 1.81
C LYS A 12 24.81 -17.59 3.20
N LYS A 13 25.05 -18.45 4.18
CA LYS A 13 25.42 -18.05 5.56
C LYS A 13 26.76 -17.31 5.58
N VAL A 14 27.77 -17.85 4.89
CA VAL A 14 29.08 -17.20 4.75
C VAL A 14 28.95 -15.86 4.02
N LEU A 15 28.19 -15.82 2.92
CA LEU A 15 27.94 -14.59 2.18
C LEU A 15 27.24 -13.53 3.04
N PHE A 16 26.25 -13.93 3.84
CA PHE A 16 25.54 -13.04 4.76
C PHE A 16 26.50 -12.45 5.79
N ALA A 17 27.22 -13.28 6.54
CA ALA A 17 28.17 -12.83 7.56
C ALA A 17 29.25 -11.91 6.96
N GLY A 18 29.83 -12.28 5.82
CA GLY A 18 30.82 -11.46 5.12
C GLY A 18 30.24 -10.14 4.59
N SER A 19 29.00 -10.16 4.07
CA SER A 19 28.32 -8.94 3.61
C SER A 19 27.99 -8.01 4.77
N ALA A 20 27.61 -8.55 5.94
CA ALA A 20 27.37 -7.78 7.14
C ALA A 20 28.67 -7.07 7.58
N VAL A 21 29.77 -7.81 7.69
CA VAL A 21 31.07 -7.21 8.04
C VAL A 21 31.51 -6.17 7.01
N ARG A 22 31.35 -6.45 5.71
CA ARG A 22 31.76 -5.50 4.67
C ARG A 22 30.92 -4.23 4.69
N VAL A 23 29.59 -4.36 4.67
CA VAL A 23 28.68 -3.22 4.58
C VAL A 23 28.77 -2.39 5.86
N PHE A 24 28.72 -3.02 7.03
CA PHE A 24 28.65 -2.30 8.31
C PHE A 24 30.02 -1.95 8.87
N GLY A 25 31.03 -2.82 8.74
CA GLY A 25 32.40 -2.53 9.16
C GLY A 25 33.03 -1.36 8.40
N GLN A 26 32.79 -1.26 7.08
CA GLN A 26 33.31 -0.13 6.29
C GLN A 26 32.48 1.14 6.42
N SER A 27 31.15 1.04 6.56
CA SER A 27 30.29 2.23 6.62
C SER A 27 30.22 2.89 8.01
N MET A 28 30.39 2.13 9.09
CA MET A 28 30.27 2.65 10.47
C MET A 28 31.59 2.88 11.19
N GLY A 29 32.69 2.31 10.70
CA GLY A 29 33.95 2.28 11.46
C GLY A 29 33.82 1.58 12.82
N ARG A 30 32.73 0.82 13.03
CA ARG A 30 32.47 0.00 14.22
C ARG A 30 32.51 -1.47 13.81
N PRO A 31 33.24 -2.32 14.55
CA PRO A 31 33.27 -3.74 14.26
C PRO A 31 31.90 -4.37 14.55
N VAL A 32 31.48 -5.28 13.67
CA VAL A 32 30.21 -6.04 13.82
C VAL A 32 30.30 -7.01 15.00
N TYR A 33 31.50 -7.53 15.24
CA TYR A 33 31.80 -8.43 16.35
C TYR A 33 32.59 -7.69 17.43
N LYS A 34 32.42 -8.07 18.69
CA LYS A 34 33.27 -7.56 19.77
C LYS A 34 34.68 -8.15 19.64
N ALA A 35 35.70 -7.45 20.12
CA ALA A 35 37.09 -7.93 20.08
C ALA A 35 37.24 -9.34 20.69
N GLU A 36 36.54 -9.62 21.80
CA GLU A 36 36.52 -10.95 22.43
C GLU A 36 35.93 -12.03 21.51
N GLN A 37 34.84 -11.71 20.79
CA GLN A 37 34.20 -12.63 19.85
C GLN A 37 35.08 -12.87 18.62
N GLU A 38 35.76 -11.83 18.12
CA GLU A 38 36.72 -11.98 17.02
C GLU A 38 37.87 -12.91 17.42
N THR A 39 38.41 -12.75 18.63
CA THR A 39 39.47 -13.64 19.13
C THR A 39 38.99 -15.08 19.31
N GLU A 40 37.77 -15.28 19.80
CA GLU A 40 37.17 -16.61 19.93
C GLU A 40 36.95 -17.27 18.55
N PHE A 41 36.43 -16.53 17.58
CA PHE A 41 36.22 -17.04 16.23
C PHE A 41 37.54 -17.38 15.52
N LEU A 42 38.59 -16.57 15.71
CA LEU A 42 39.91 -16.85 15.16
C LEU A 42 40.54 -18.11 15.77
N ASP A 43 40.48 -18.28 17.09
CA ASP A 43 40.99 -19.49 17.78
C ASP A 43 40.23 -20.75 17.33
N ARG A 44 38.90 -20.67 17.18
CA ARG A 44 38.10 -21.78 16.64
C ARG A 44 38.41 -22.09 15.19
N LEU A 45 38.65 -21.08 14.36
CA LEU A 45 39.02 -21.28 12.96
C LEU A 45 40.41 -21.93 12.84
N GLN A 46 41.38 -21.48 13.65
CA GLN A 46 42.72 -22.09 13.72
C GLN A 46 42.64 -23.56 14.14
N LYS A 47 41.84 -23.89 15.15
CA LYS A 47 41.62 -25.29 15.57
C LYS A 47 41.02 -26.17 14.47
N ILE A 48 40.16 -25.61 13.63
CA ILE A 48 39.59 -26.33 12.47
C ILE A 48 40.66 -26.49 11.38
N GLU A 49 41.50 -25.47 11.15
CA GLU A 49 42.59 -25.51 10.17
C GLU A 49 43.71 -26.51 10.56
N GLU A 50 44.05 -26.58 11.85
CA GLU A 50 45.06 -27.50 12.39
C GLU A 50 44.60 -28.97 12.42
N SER A 51 43.30 -29.23 12.25
CA SER A 51 42.75 -30.58 12.27
C SER A 51 43.09 -31.34 10.96
N PRO A 52 43.59 -32.59 11.03
CA PRO A 52 44.03 -33.34 9.85
C PRO A 52 42.88 -33.77 8.93
N GLU A 53 41.64 -33.78 9.44
CA GLU A 53 40.41 -34.08 8.69
C GLU A 53 39.38 -32.97 8.89
N LEU A 54 38.87 -32.42 7.78
CA LEU A 54 37.82 -31.39 7.81
C LEU A 54 36.45 -32.01 8.05
N TYR A 55 35.99 -31.97 9.29
CA TYR A 55 34.62 -32.34 9.65
C TYR A 55 33.65 -31.23 9.25
N LEU A 56 32.86 -31.47 8.21
CA LEU A 56 31.88 -30.51 7.67
C LEU A 56 30.91 -30.00 8.76
N LEU A 57 30.51 -30.86 9.70
CA LEU A 57 29.62 -30.52 10.81
C LEU A 57 30.21 -29.41 11.70
N HIS A 58 31.50 -29.48 12.03
CA HIS A 58 32.17 -28.48 12.86
C HIS A 58 32.31 -27.15 12.12
N LEU A 59 32.59 -27.20 10.82
CA LEU A 59 32.64 -26.02 9.96
C LEU A 59 31.26 -25.37 9.81
N GLU A 60 30.20 -26.15 9.61
CA GLU A 60 28.82 -25.66 9.52
C GLU A 60 28.36 -25.03 10.85
N ALA A 61 28.68 -25.65 11.99
CA ALA A 61 28.37 -25.10 13.31
C ALA A 61 29.12 -23.78 13.56
N PHE A 62 30.42 -23.72 13.22
CA PHE A 62 31.20 -22.49 13.30
C PHE A 62 30.60 -21.37 12.45
N VAL A 63 30.25 -21.65 11.20
CA VAL A 63 29.64 -20.65 10.30
C VAL A 63 28.27 -20.21 10.82
N GLU A 64 27.48 -21.12 11.41
CA GLU A 64 26.20 -20.76 12.02
C GLU A 64 26.36 -19.83 13.23
N ASP A 65 27.37 -20.06 14.07
CA ASP A 65 27.67 -19.19 15.22
C ASP A 65 28.09 -17.78 14.76
N VAL A 66 28.99 -17.70 13.78
CA VAL A 66 29.42 -16.42 13.18
C VAL A 66 28.24 -15.68 12.54
N ARG A 67 27.39 -16.40 11.79
CA ARG A 67 26.17 -15.85 11.18
C ARG A 67 25.20 -15.34 12.26
N SER A 68 24.95 -16.12 13.30
CA SER A 68 24.02 -15.78 14.37
C SER A 68 24.49 -14.55 15.15
N ALA A 69 25.79 -14.44 15.43
CA ALA A 69 26.37 -13.26 16.06
C ALA A 69 26.20 -12.01 15.19
N ALA A 70 26.46 -12.12 13.88
CA ALA A 70 26.24 -11.01 12.94
C ALA A 70 24.76 -10.62 12.88
N ALA A 71 23.85 -11.59 12.79
CA ALA A 71 22.41 -11.35 12.74
C ALA A 71 21.89 -10.65 14.01
N ALA A 72 22.41 -11.03 15.18
CA ALA A 72 22.06 -10.38 16.46
C ALA A 72 22.57 -8.94 16.53
N HIS A 73 23.79 -8.66 16.05
CA HIS A 73 24.31 -7.30 15.99
C HIS A 73 23.50 -6.42 15.02
N LEU A 74 23.18 -6.94 13.83
CA LEU A 74 22.31 -6.24 12.89
C LEU A 74 20.91 -6.02 13.45
N TRP A 75 20.39 -6.97 14.22
CA TRP A 75 19.12 -6.79 14.91
C TRP A 75 19.16 -5.57 15.84
N GLN A 76 20.20 -5.43 16.67
CA GLN A 76 20.36 -4.26 17.55
C GLN A 76 20.46 -2.97 16.75
N LEU A 77 21.30 -2.95 15.71
CA LEU A 77 21.51 -1.79 14.86
C LEU A 77 20.21 -1.32 14.18
N PHE A 78 19.39 -2.23 13.66
CA PHE A 78 18.19 -1.85 12.91
C PHE A 78 17.00 -1.59 13.83
N VAL A 79 16.80 -2.41 14.86
CA VAL A 79 15.63 -2.31 15.74
C VAL A 79 15.81 -1.24 16.81
N GLU A 80 16.98 -1.17 17.44
CA GLU A 80 17.26 -0.21 18.52
C GLU A 80 17.78 1.11 17.97
N GLU A 81 18.91 1.12 17.24
CA GLU A 81 19.48 2.37 16.72
C GLU A 81 18.68 2.93 15.52
N GLY A 82 18.23 2.04 14.63
CA GLY A 82 17.46 2.40 13.44
C GLY A 82 15.98 2.64 13.68
N CYS A 83 15.47 2.42 14.90
CA CYS A 83 14.06 2.58 15.26
C CYS A 83 13.09 1.90 14.25
N LEU A 84 13.43 0.69 13.76
CA LEU A 84 12.69 0.01 12.68
C LEU A 84 11.18 -0.06 12.93
N LEU A 85 10.75 -0.31 14.17
CA LEU A 85 9.33 -0.36 14.54
C LEU A 85 8.60 0.96 14.27
N SER A 86 9.22 2.09 14.59
CA SER A 86 8.68 3.42 14.32
C SER A 86 8.58 3.67 12.81
N GLN A 87 9.57 3.22 12.05
CA GLN A 87 9.60 3.37 10.60
C GLN A 87 8.56 2.49 9.90
N LEU A 88 8.32 1.27 10.39
CA LEU A 88 7.23 0.42 9.90
C LEU A 88 5.85 1.03 10.15
N ARG A 89 5.64 1.69 11.30
CA ARG A 89 4.40 2.45 11.58
C ARG A 89 4.27 3.64 10.64
N LEU A 90 5.35 4.35 10.40
CA LEU A 90 5.40 5.50 9.49
C LEU A 90 5.11 5.10 8.02
N LEU A 91 5.63 3.95 7.57
CA LEU A 91 5.26 3.37 6.27
C LEU A 91 3.77 3.00 6.21
N ARG A 92 3.19 2.51 7.31
CA ARG A 92 1.74 2.26 7.39
C ARG A 92 0.94 3.56 7.33
N ASP A 93 1.34 4.58 8.08
CA ASP A 93 0.65 5.88 8.10
C ASP A 93 0.62 6.55 6.73
N ALA A 94 1.72 6.44 5.98
CA ALA A 94 1.86 7.07 4.68
C ALA A 94 1.42 6.17 3.51
N TYR A 95 2.08 5.02 3.27
CA TYR A 95 1.77 4.16 2.12
C TYR A 95 0.44 3.41 2.27
N LEU A 96 0.04 3.06 3.50
CA LEU A 96 -1.20 2.33 3.75
C LEU A 96 -2.35 3.25 4.20
N LEU A 97 -2.16 4.57 4.11
CA LEU A 97 -3.17 5.58 4.46
C LEU A 97 -3.71 5.45 5.89
N GLY A 98 -2.85 5.09 6.85
CA GLY A 98 -3.21 5.15 8.27
C GLY A 98 -3.62 6.57 8.70
N ARG A 99 -3.02 7.60 8.10
CA ARG A 99 -3.41 9.02 8.27
C ARG A 99 -4.40 9.46 7.18
N GLY A 100 -5.59 8.86 7.16
CA GLY A 100 -6.61 9.14 6.15
C GLY A 100 -6.96 10.63 6.02
N GLU A 101 -7.04 11.37 7.13
CA GLU A 101 -7.35 12.81 7.14
C GLU A 101 -6.30 13.66 6.40
N LEU A 102 -5.02 13.32 6.55
CA LEU A 102 -3.91 14.01 5.90
C LEU A 102 -4.03 13.91 4.38
N PHE A 103 -4.23 12.69 3.89
CA PHE A 103 -4.36 12.45 2.46
C PHE A 103 -5.69 12.98 1.90
N LEU A 104 -6.74 13.04 2.71
CA LEU A 104 -8.01 13.66 2.31
C LEU A 104 -7.81 15.16 2.07
N HIS A 105 -7.22 15.87 3.05
CA HIS A 105 -6.93 17.30 2.92
C HIS A 105 -5.95 17.61 1.79
N PHE A 106 -4.89 16.80 1.68
CA PHE A 106 -3.96 16.87 0.55
C PHE A 106 -4.68 16.71 -0.79
N SER A 107 -5.55 15.70 -0.93
CA SER A 107 -6.25 15.42 -2.19
C SER A 107 -7.15 16.59 -2.62
N GLN A 108 -7.91 17.16 -1.69
CA GLN A 108 -8.80 18.29 -1.94
C GLN A 108 -8.05 19.55 -2.40
N LYS A 109 -6.89 19.83 -1.79
CA LYS A 109 -6.04 20.97 -2.18
C LYS A 109 -5.32 20.73 -3.52
N ALA A 110 -4.82 19.52 -3.75
CA ALA A 110 -4.04 19.18 -4.93
C ALA A 110 -4.89 18.96 -6.20
N GLU A 111 -6.20 18.73 -6.07
CA GLU A 111 -7.13 18.47 -7.19
C GLU A 111 -7.06 19.54 -8.29
N ARG A 112 -6.97 20.83 -7.91
CA ARG A 112 -6.90 21.93 -8.88
C ARG A 112 -5.60 21.97 -9.68
N LEU A 113 -4.51 21.47 -9.10
CA LEU A 113 -3.19 21.42 -9.76
C LEU A 113 -3.06 20.17 -10.63
N LEU A 114 -3.44 19.01 -10.10
CA LEU A 114 -3.23 17.72 -10.76
C LEU A 114 -4.24 17.40 -11.88
N CYS A 115 -5.34 18.16 -11.95
CA CYS A 115 -6.28 18.13 -13.09
C CYS A 115 -5.85 19.00 -14.27
N ARG A 116 -4.75 19.77 -14.15
CA ARG A 116 -4.18 20.57 -15.25
C ARG A 116 -3.08 19.79 -15.98
N PRO A 117 -2.79 20.12 -17.25
CA PRO A 117 -1.62 19.59 -17.94
C PRO A 117 -0.35 19.95 -17.16
N ARG A 118 0.56 18.97 -17.05
CA ARG A 118 1.71 19.03 -16.13
C ARG A 118 2.72 20.06 -16.60
N ALA A 119 3.23 20.84 -15.66
CA ALA A 119 4.38 21.71 -15.83
C ALA A 119 5.60 21.14 -15.09
N ALA A 120 6.80 21.61 -15.40
CA ALA A 120 8.02 21.21 -14.69
C ALA A 120 7.98 21.55 -13.19
N THR A 121 7.16 22.54 -12.78
CA THR A 121 6.99 22.96 -11.38
C THR A 121 5.94 22.15 -10.61
N THR A 122 5.14 21.31 -11.29
CA THR A 122 3.99 20.63 -10.67
C THR A 122 4.40 19.72 -9.52
N GLU A 123 5.53 19.01 -9.60
CA GLU A 123 6.02 18.17 -8.51
C GLU A 123 6.38 19.01 -7.27
N HIS A 124 7.02 20.16 -7.46
CA HIS A 124 7.37 21.05 -6.35
C HIS A 124 6.13 21.61 -5.66
N GLU A 125 5.19 22.17 -6.42
CA GLU A 125 3.94 22.73 -5.90
C GLU A 125 3.10 21.68 -5.16
N VAL A 126 3.04 20.44 -5.66
CA VAL A 126 2.33 19.34 -5.01
C VAL A 126 3.01 18.95 -3.69
N ASN A 127 4.34 18.95 -3.64
CA ASN A 127 5.08 18.71 -2.41
C ASN A 127 4.90 19.85 -1.39
N GLU A 128 4.79 21.11 -1.82
CA GLU A 128 4.44 22.22 -0.92
C GLU A 128 3.05 22.03 -0.31
N ILE A 129 2.06 21.60 -1.09
CA ILE A 129 0.72 21.26 -0.57
C ILE A 129 0.81 20.10 0.42
N PHE A 130 1.61 19.08 0.12
CA PHE A 130 1.81 17.95 1.02
C PHE A 130 2.47 18.37 2.34
N GLN A 131 3.49 19.24 2.29
CA GLN A 131 4.14 19.81 3.47
C GLN A 131 3.17 20.64 4.30
N GLN A 132 2.33 21.47 3.68
CA GLN A 132 1.29 22.21 4.37
C GLN A 132 0.23 21.30 4.99
N ALA A 133 -0.13 20.20 4.33
CA ALA A 133 -1.07 19.23 4.89
C ALA A 133 -0.46 18.49 6.09
N CYS A 134 0.82 18.15 6.00
CA CYS A 134 1.59 17.59 7.11
C CYS A 134 1.63 18.55 8.30
N SER A 135 2.01 19.82 8.11
CA SER A 135 2.12 20.78 9.22
C SER A 135 0.80 21.12 9.91
N LEU A 136 -0.32 20.98 9.22
CA LEU A 136 -1.66 21.23 9.78
C LEU A 136 -2.22 20.05 10.57
N LEU A 137 -1.84 18.81 10.22
CA LEU A 137 -2.48 17.59 10.67
C LEU A 137 -1.53 16.62 11.40
N GLN A 138 -0.28 17.02 11.63
CA GLN A 138 0.69 16.24 12.39
C GLN A 138 0.86 16.75 13.81
N SER A 139 1.24 15.83 14.68
CA SER A 139 1.75 16.14 16.02
C SER A 139 3.20 16.63 15.90
N GLU A 140 3.66 17.46 16.82
CA GLU A 140 4.97 18.14 16.76
C GLU A 140 6.18 17.17 16.70
N ASP A 141 6.00 15.92 17.13
CA ASP A 141 7.06 14.90 17.19
C ASP A 141 7.26 14.11 15.88
N GLU A 142 6.54 14.46 14.80
CA GLU A 142 6.50 13.67 13.56
C GLU A 142 6.89 14.46 12.31
N ASN A 143 8.03 14.10 11.71
CA ASN A 143 8.53 14.72 10.48
C ASN A 143 8.22 13.88 9.22
N LEU A 144 6.94 13.55 8.98
CA LEU A 144 6.54 12.79 7.78
C LEU A 144 6.95 13.51 6.49
N ALA A 145 6.88 14.85 6.49
CA ALA A 145 7.19 15.71 5.35
C ALA A 145 8.68 15.68 4.94
N GLU A 146 9.59 15.35 5.87
CA GLU A 146 11.02 15.23 5.57
C GLU A 146 11.37 13.85 5.01
N GLN A 147 10.61 12.84 5.42
CA GLN A 147 10.84 11.44 5.08
C GLN A 147 10.07 11.02 3.83
N PHE A 148 8.96 11.67 3.49
CA PHE A 148 8.18 11.37 2.31
C PHE A 148 8.08 12.54 1.35
N ARG A 149 8.12 12.21 0.07
CA ARG A 149 7.86 13.13 -1.03
C ARG A 149 6.85 12.54 -2.00
N ILE A 150 5.94 13.37 -2.47
CA ILE A 150 5.03 12.99 -3.54
C ILE A 150 5.82 13.05 -4.85
N THR A 151 5.80 11.96 -5.60
CA THR A 151 6.37 11.91 -6.94
C THR A 151 5.25 11.98 -7.96
N VAL A 152 5.50 12.68 -9.06
CA VAL A 152 4.59 12.72 -10.21
C VAL A 152 5.37 12.16 -11.39
N GLY A 153 4.77 11.24 -12.15
CA GLY A 153 5.42 10.68 -13.34
C GLY A 153 5.88 11.77 -14.32
N PRO A 154 6.90 11.48 -15.14
CA PRO A 154 7.53 12.47 -16.00
C PRO A 154 6.52 13.18 -16.92
N PRO A 155 6.78 14.45 -17.30
CA PRO A 155 5.96 15.13 -18.28
C PRO A 155 6.02 14.36 -19.61
N LEU A 156 4.86 14.07 -20.21
CA LEU A 156 4.79 13.44 -21.52
C LEU A 156 5.53 14.35 -22.52
N SER A 157 6.62 13.85 -23.10
CA SER A 157 7.24 14.45 -24.28
C SER A 157 6.23 14.42 -25.43
N THR A 158 6.13 15.54 -26.13
CA THR A 158 5.16 15.93 -27.17
C THR A 158 5.12 15.07 -28.45
N GLN A 159 5.48 13.79 -28.41
CA GLN A 159 5.57 12.94 -29.62
C GLN A 159 4.50 11.84 -29.75
N ASP A 160 3.76 11.48 -28.68
CA ASP A 160 2.70 10.47 -28.76
C ASP A 160 1.30 11.10 -28.62
N SER A 161 0.78 11.61 -29.72
CA SER A 161 -0.53 12.28 -29.84
C SER A 161 -1.76 11.35 -29.72
N THR A 162 -1.57 10.09 -29.33
CA THR A 162 -2.64 9.08 -29.19
C THR A 162 -3.01 8.76 -27.75
N GLN A 163 -2.25 9.23 -26.76
CA GLN A 163 -2.59 9.05 -25.36
C GLN A 163 -3.32 10.30 -24.84
N THR A 164 -4.57 10.15 -24.42
CA THR A 164 -5.26 11.14 -23.57
C THR A 164 -4.31 11.56 -22.46
N PRO A 165 -4.18 12.86 -22.13
CA PRO A 165 -3.25 13.31 -21.11
C PRO A 165 -3.57 12.57 -19.81
N LEU A 166 -2.73 11.61 -19.42
CA LEU A 166 -2.91 10.89 -18.17
C LEU A 166 -2.92 11.95 -17.07
N ALA A 167 -4.06 12.06 -16.38
CA ALA A 167 -4.25 13.03 -15.31
C ALA A 167 -3.06 12.92 -14.34
N GLY A 168 -2.57 14.03 -13.77
CA GLY A 168 -1.41 14.02 -12.86
C GLY A 168 -1.53 12.95 -11.77
N TRP A 169 -2.77 12.68 -11.39
CA TRP A 169 -3.22 11.65 -10.47
C TRP A 169 -2.89 10.20 -10.82
N GLU A 170 -2.89 9.81 -12.10
CA GLU A 170 -2.64 8.40 -12.49
C GLU A 170 -1.19 7.99 -12.28
N THR A 171 -0.29 8.97 -12.21
CA THR A 171 1.15 8.76 -11.99
C THR A 171 1.62 9.21 -10.63
N ILE A 172 0.70 9.55 -9.73
CA ILE A 172 1.09 9.98 -8.39
C ILE A 172 1.70 8.80 -7.63
N GLY A 173 2.85 9.06 -7.02
CA GLY A 173 3.59 8.13 -6.21
C GLY A 173 3.98 8.77 -4.90
N LEU A 174 4.40 7.93 -3.97
CA LEU A 174 4.97 8.33 -2.71
C LEU A 174 6.37 7.75 -2.66
N ASN A 175 7.37 8.61 -2.46
CA ASN A 175 8.76 8.22 -2.31
C ASN A 175 9.19 8.38 -0.86
N TYR A 176 9.73 7.32 -0.29
CA TYR A 176 10.25 7.29 1.07
C TYR A 176 11.76 7.45 1.05
N LYS A 177 12.25 8.52 1.68
CA LYS A 177 13.67 8.80 1.87
C LYS A 177 14.22 7.90 2.97
N VAL A 178 14.71 6.74 2.57
CA VAL A 178 15.33 5.80 3.50
C VAL A 178 16.65 6.36 4.02
N THR A 179 16.78 6.46 5.33
CA THR A 179 18.04 6.80 5.99
C THR A 179 18.88 5.53 6.23
N TRP A 180 20.19 5.71 6.31
CA TRP A 180 21.06 4.65 6.82
C TRP A 180 20.71 4.37 8.29
N PRO A 181 20.68 3.11 8.79
CA PRO A 181 21.06 1.83 8.15
C PRO A 181 19.93 1.15 7.37
N LEU A 182 18.72 1.68 7.42
CA LEU A 182 17.50 1.01 6.98
C LEU A 182 17.43 0.73 5.47
N HIS A 183 18.28 1.36 4.66
CA HIS A 183 18.39 1.11 3.21
C HIS A 183 18.63 -0.37 2.83
N VAL A 184 19.30 -1.15 3.69
CA VAL A 184 19.47 -2.60 3.48
C VAL A 184 18.15 -3.35 3.68
N PHE A 185 17.30 -2.84 4.56
CA PHE A 185 15.99 -3.41 4.85
C PHE A 185 14.93 -2.95 3.85
N PHE A 186 14.81 -1.64 3.60
CA PHE A 186 13.87 -1.04 2.65
C PHE A 186 14.49 -0.91 1.26
N THR A 187 14.60 -2.03 0.58
CA THR A 187 15.07 -2.05 -0.81
C THR A 187 14.06 -1.39 -1.76
N PRO A 188 14.50 -0.90 -2.94
CA PRO A 188 13.58 -0.36 -3.95
C PRO A 188 12.48 -1.36 -4.37
N ALA A 189 12.79 -2.65 -4.39
CA ALA A 189 11.82 -3.71 -4.68
C ALA A 189 10.71 -3.78 -3.62
N ILE A 190 11.06 -3.61 -2.34
CA ILE A 190 10.11 -3.55 -1.23
C ILE A 190 9.24 -2.28 -1.32
N LEU A 191 9.86 -1.11 -1.56
CA LEU A 191 9.13 0.16 -1.68
C LEU A 191 8.19 0.19 -2.89
N SER A 192 8.53 -0.52 -3.98
CA SER A 192 7.63 -0.71 -5.13
C SER A 192 6.35 -1.46 -4.74
N LYS A 193 6.44 -2.47 -3.86
CA LYS A 193 5.26 -3.18 -3.34
C LYS A 193 4.35 -2.26 -2.52
N TYR A 194 4.93 -1.44 -1.64
CA TYR A 194 4.18 -0.42 -0.89
C TYR A 194 3.54 0.63 -1.81
N SER A 195 4.27 1.08 -2.83
CA SER A 195 3.75 2.03 -3.82
C SER A 195 2.53 1.50 -4.56
N ARG A 196 2.49 0.19 -4.87
CA ARG A 196 1.31 -0.44 -5.49
C ARG A 196 0.09 -0.42 -4.56
N LEU A 197 0.28 -0.74 -3.27
CA LEU A 197 -0.77 -0.68 -2.26
C LEU A 197 -1.29 0.75 -2.08
N PHE A 198 -0.37 1.73 -2.00
CA PHE A 198 -0.72 3.15 -1.90
C PHE A 198 -1.61 3.62 -3.04
N ARG A 199 -1.27 3.29 -4.30
CA ARG A 199 -2.08 3.71 -5.46
C ARG A 199 -3.51 3.18 -5.38
N LEU A 200 -3.71 1.94 -4.92
CA LEU A 200 -5.04 1.38 -4.75
C LEU A 200 -5.82 2.14 -3.67
N LEU A 201 -5.26 2.21 -2.47
CA LEU A 201 -5.91 2.79 -1.30
C LEU A 201 -6.20 4.29 -1.50
N PHE A 202 -5.24 5.01 -2.08
CA PHE A 202 -5.40 6.43 -2.40
C PHE A 202 -6.44 6.64 -3.51
N GLY A 203 -6.47 5.73 -4.51
CA GLY A 203 -7.52 5.72 -5.53
C GLY A 203 -8.92 5.55 -4.93
N VAL A 204 -9.09 4.60 -4.00
CA VAL A 204 -10.36 4.39 -3.27
C VAL A 204 -10.77 5.64 -2.50
N GLN A 205 -9.84 6.23 -1.73
CA GLN A 205 -10.11 7.46 -1.00
C GLN A 205 -10.57 8.59 -1.93
N ARG A 206 -9.89 8.79 -3.07
CA ARG A 206 -10.28 9.84 -4.03
C ARG A 206 -11.65 9.59 -4.63
N ALA A 207 -11.96 8.35 -4.99
CA ALA A 207 -13.28 7.99 -5.50
C ALA A 207 -14.39 8.27 -4.47
N GLN A 208 -14.13 8.00 -3.17
CA GLN A 208 -15.05 8.36 -2.10
C GLN A 208 -15.25 9.88 -2.00
N THR A 209 -14.18 10.67 -2.07
CA THR A 209 -14.25 12.15 -2.08
C THR A 209 -15.12 12.66 -3.23
N PHE A 210 -14.92 12.15 -4.45
CA PHE A 210 -15.74 12.53 -5.61
C PHE A 210 -17.23 12.22 -5.41
N LEU A 211 -17.56 11.05 -4.84
CA LEU A 211 -18.95 10.69 -4.55
C LEU A 211 -19.57 11.56 -3.44
N GLN A 212 -18.76 12.00 -2.46
CA GLN A 212 -19.20 12.95 -1.43
C GLN A 212 -19.46 14.34 -2.04
N GLU A 213 -18.59 14.82 -2.93
CA GLU A 213 -18.79 16.07 -3.67
C GLU A 213 -20.06 16.03 -4.54
N CYS A 214 -20.31 14.90 -5.20
CA CYS A 214 -21.57 14.66 -5.93
C CYS A 214 -22.78 14.79 -5.01
N TRP A 215 -22.74 14.17 -3.82
CA TRP A 215 -23.82 14.27 -2.84
C TRP A 215 -24.10 15.72 -2.41
N LEU A 216 -23.05 16.51 -2.18
CA LEU A 216 -23.16 17.93 -1.84
C LEU A 216 -23.83 18.74 -2.96
N LEU A 217 -23.45 18.50 -4.22
CA LEU A 217 -24.05 19.14 -5.40
C LEU A 217 -25.53 18.76 -5.55
N GLN A 218 -25.81 17.47 -5.44
CA GLN A 218 -27.15 16.90 -5.50
C GLN A 218 -28.09 17.47 -4.42
N CYS A 219 -27.63 17.57 -3.16
CA CYS A 219 -28.39 18.16 -2.07
C CYS A 219 -28.64 19.66 -2.26
N LYS A 220 -27.76 20.39 -2.95
CA LYS A 220 -28.00 21.80 -3.31
C LYS A 220 -29.11 21.89 -4.34
N VAL A 221 -29.08 21.06 -5.39
CA VAL A 221 -30.13 21.01 -6.42
C VAL A 221 -31.49 20.64 -5.83
N ALA A 222 -31.54 19.60 -4.98
CA ALA A 222 -32.77 19.15 -4.32
C ALA A 222 -33.41 20.22 -3.41
N ARG A 223 -32.60 21.13 -2.84
CA ARG A 223 -33.07 22.22 -1.97
C ARG A 223 -33.45 23.51 -2.69
N THR A 224 -33.04 23.70 -3.95
CA THR A 224 -33.14 25.01 -4.64
C THR A 224 -33.82 24.96 -6.01
N GLY A 225 -34.17 23.79 -6.55
CA GLY A 225 -34.68 23.65 -7.92
C GLY A 225 -36.07 23.00 -8.04
N PRO A 226 -36.79 23.26 -9.14
CA PRO A 226 -38.08 22.63 -9.49
C PRO A 226 -37.94 21.13 -9.86
N LEU A 227 -36.76 20.53 -9.67
CA LEU A 227 -36.40 19.15 -10.03
C LEU A 227 -36.46 18.18 -8.84
N GLN A 228 -37.02 18.61 -7.70
CA GLN A 228 -37.09 17.82 -6.46
C GLN A 228 -37.75 16.44 -6.66
N ASP A 229 -38.72 16.34 -7.59
CA ASP A 229 -39.45 15.12 -7.90
C ASP A 229 -39.03 14.44 -9.23
N CYS A 230 -37.90 14.85 -9.81
CA CYS A 230 -37.45 14.23 -11.06
C CYS A 230 -36.96 12.78 -10.79
N PRO A 231 -37.55 11.75 -11.43
CA PRO A 231 -37.17 10.35 -11.19
C PRO A 231 -35.69 10.08 -11.52
N LEU A 232 -35.12 10.88 -12.43
CA LEU A 232 -33.72 10.80 -12.79
C LEU A 232 -32.78 11.21 -11.65
N VAL A 233 -33.11 12.29 -10.93
CA VAL A 233 -32.32 12.73 -9.76
C VAL A 233 -32.30 11.63 -8.72
N ARG A 234 -33.45 10.97 -8.48
CA ARG A 234 -33.54 9.81 -7.58
C ARG A 234 -32.64 8.65 -8.04
N ARG A 235 -32.67 8.30 -9.32
CA ARG A 235 -31.81 7.24 -9.90
C ARG A 235 -30.31 7.58 -9.75
N MET A 236 -29.93 8.83 -9.96
CA MET A 236 -28.57 9.31 -9.70
C MET A 236 -28.17 9.23 -8.21
N MET A 237 -29.08 9.54 -7.27
CA MET A 237 -28.82 9.36 -5.84
C MET A 237 -28.59 7.89 -5.50
N GLN A 238 -29.42 7.00 -6.05
CA GLN A 238 -29.35 5.56 -5.82
C GLN A 238 -28.02 5.00 -6.31
N LEU A 239 -27.64 5.28 -7.56
CA LEU A 239 -26.36 4.85 -8.10
C LEU A 239 -25.19 5.35 -7.23
N ARG A 240 -25.17 6.64 -6.88
CA ARG A 240 -24.13 7.21 -6.00
C ARG A 240 -24.09 6.48 -4.65
N SER A 241 -25.24 6.21 -4.04
CA SER A 241 -25.32 5.49 -2.77
C SER A 241 -24.78 4.07 -2.88
N GLU A 242 -25.07 3.36 -3.97
CA GLU A 242 -24.53 2.02 -4.22
C GLU A 242 -23.02 2.05 -4.44
N MET A 243 -22.52 2.98 -5.26
CA MET A 243 -21.08 3.16 -5.50
C MET A 243 -20.33 3.48 -4.20
N ALA A 244 -20.87 4.39 -3.40
CA ALA A 244 -20.28 4.77 -2.11
C ALA A 244 -20.27 3.58 -1.15
N HIS A 245 -21.38 2.86 -1.02
CA HIS A 245 -21.46 1.69 -0.16
C HIS A 245 -20.44 0.60 -0.55
N LEU A 246 -20.24 0.37 -1.84
CA LEU A 246 -19.23 -0.57 -2.33
C LEU A 246 -17.81 -0.12 -1.95
N LEU A 247 -17.48 1.16 -2.19
CA LEU A 247 -16.16 1.70 -1.87
C LEU A 247 -15.90 1.74 -0.37
N ASP A 248 -16.89 2.10 0.45
CA ASP A 248 -16.79 2.10 1.91
C ASP A 248 -16.57 0.68 2.45
N SER A 249 -17.30 -0.30 1.89
CA SER A 249 -17.13 -1.71 2.25
C SER A 249 -15.75 -2.23 1.85
N LEU A 250 -15.25 -1.83 0.69
CA LEU A 250 -13.90 -2.16 0.22
C LEU A 250 -12.82 -1.52 1.10
N GLN A 251 -12.95 -0.23 1.42
CA GLN A 251 -12.01 0.48 2.27
C GLN A 251 -11.96 -0.16 3.66
N TYR A 252 -13.11 -0.49 4.24
CA TYR A 252 -13.18 -1.16 5.53
C TYR A 252 -12.46 -2.51 5.51
N TYR A 253 -12.75 -3.35 4.51
CA TYR A 253 -12.07 -4.65 4.36
C TYR A 253 -10.56 -4.49 4.24
N LEU A 254 -10.10 -3.58 3.38
CA LEU A 254 -8.67 -3.34 3.17
C LEU A 254 -7.98 -2.84 4.44
N GLN A 255 -8.59 -1.88 5.15
CA GLN A 255 -7.96 -1.27 6.33
C GLN A 255 -8.04 -2.18 7.56
N VAL A 256 -9.22 -2.72 7.89
CA VAL A 256 -9.45 -3.45 9.14
C VAL A 256 -9.06 -4.93 9.00
N ASP A 257 -9.63 -5.62 8.02
CA ASP A 257 -9.49 -7.08 7.93
C ASP A 257 -8.12 -7.49 7.36
N VAL A 258 -7.55 -6.67 6.47
CA VAL A 258 -6.28 -6.95 5.80
C VAL A 258 -5.11 -6.22 6.46
N ILE A 259 -5.10 -4.88 6.44
CA ILE A 259 -3.93 -4.10 6.88
C ILE A 259 -3.68 -4.22 8.37
N GLU A 260 -4.66 -3.89 9.23
CA GLU A 260 -4.47 -3.90 10.68
C GLU A 260 -4.21 -5.32 11.23
N SER A 261 -4.90 -6.32 10.70
CA SER A 261 -4.67 -7.74 11.05
C SER A 261 -3.23 -8.18 10.74
N GLN A 262 -2.75 -7.94 9.51
CA GLN A 262 -1.40 -8.35 9.12
C GLN A 262 -0.32 -7.50 9.82
N LEU A 263 -0.58 -6.22 10.07
CA LEU A 263 0.33 -5.34 10.80
C LEU A 263 0.51 -5.80 12.25
N GLY A 264 -0.58 -6.17 12.93
CA GLY A 264 -0.52 -6.72 14.29
C GLY A 264 0.38 -7.96 14.35
N ARG A 265 0.24 -8.87 13.38
CA ARG A 265 1.11 -10.07 13.26
C ARG A 265 2.57 -9.70 13.04
N LEU A 266 2.85 -8.75 12.13
CA LEU A 266 4.21 -8.26 11.87
C LEU A 266 4.84 -7.69 13.14
N LEU A 267 4.16 -6.76 13.80
CA LEU A 267 4.71 -6.07 14.97
C LEU A 267 4.97 -7.01 16.15
N SER A 268 4.10 -8.00 16.39
CA SER A 268 4.33 -9.01 17.43
C SER A 268 5.55 -9.87 17.11
N ARG A 269 5.67 -10.38 15.87
CA ARG A 269 6.81 -11.22 15.45
C ARG A 269 8.15 -10.48 15.48
N VAL A 270 8.16 -9.20 15.12
CA VAL A 270 9.37 -8.37 15.18
C VAL A 270 9.84 -8.15 16.62
N LYS A 271 8.91 -8.08 17.59
CA LYS A 271 9.26 -7.96 19.02
C LYS A 271 9.76 -9.26 19.63
N GLU A 272 9.24 -10.40 19.18
CA GLU A 272 9.61 -11.73 19.69
C GLU A 272 10.99 -12.19 19.19
N THR A 273 11.38 -11.77 17.99
CA THR A 273 12.55 -12.34 17.30
C THR A 273 13.77 -11.45 17.45
N ARG A 274 14.94 -12.04 17.77
CA ARG A 274 16.26 -11.36 17.87
C ARG A 274 17.20 -11.62 16.68
N ASP A 275 16.67 -12.19 15.60
CA ASP A 275 17.39 -12.46 14.35
C ASP A 275 16.92 -11.51 13.25
N PHE A 276 17.86 -10.78 12.64
CA PHE A 276 17.60 -9.84 11.56
C PHE A 276 17.05 -10.50 10.29
N GLU A 277 17.59 -11.67 9.87
CA GLU A 277 17.13 -12.36 8.65
C GLU A 277 15.69 -12.86 8.83
N ALA A 278 15.35 -13.31 10.04
CA ALA A 278 14.00 -13.69 10.39
C ALA A 278 13.03 -12.50 10.28
N ILE A 279 13.41 -11.30 10.75
CA ILE A 279 12.60 -10.08 10.60
C ILE A 279 12.41 -9.72 9.12
N GLN A 280 13.46 -9.80 8.30
CA GLN A 280 13.36 -9.57 6.86
C GLN A 280 12.40 -10.56 6.19
N HIS A 281 12.43 -11.83 6.61
CA HIS A 281 11.52 -12.84 6.07
C HIS A 281 10.07 -12.57 6.48
N VAL A 282 9.82 -12.25 7.75
CA VAL A 282 8.48 -11.90 8.26
C VAL A 282 7.92 -10.68 7.51
N HIS A 283 8.74 -9.64 7.28
CA HIS A 283 8.30 -8.45 6.54
C HIS A 283 7.97 -8.74 5.07
N ASN A 284 8.78 -9.57 4.40
CA ASN A 284 8.50 -9.99 3.03
C ASN A 284 7.21 -10.82 2.94
N SER A 285 6.98 -11.71 3.91
CA SER A 285 5.75 -12.50 4.02
C SER A 285 4.53 -11.61 4.30
N TYR A 286 4.68 -10.61 5.18
CA TYR A 286 3.67 -9.58 5.44
C TYR A 286 3.26 -8.84 4.16
N LEU A 287 4.23 -8.32 3.39
CA LEU A 287 3.94 -7.62 2.14
C LEU A 287 3.33 -8.52 1.06
N ALA A 288 3.79 -9.77 0.96
CA ALA A 288 3.21 -10.75 0.04
C ALA A 288 1.75 -11.07 0.39
N SER A 289 1.47 -11.23 1.69
CA SER A 289 0.12 -11.44 2.21
C SER A 289 -0.76 -10.22 1.91
N LEU A 290 -0.31 -9.00 2.22
CA LEU A 290 -1.05 -7.77 1.89
C LEU A 290 -1.39 -7.64 0.42
N LEU A 291 -0.45 -7.91 -0.50
CA LEU A 291 -0.71 -7.84 -1.94
C LEU A 291 -1.71 -8.91 -2.42
N THR A 292 -1.70 -10.08 -1.79
CA THR A 292 -2.61 -11.18 -2.12
C THR A 292 -4.00 -10.91 -1.56
N ASP A 293 -4.09 -10.55 -0.28
CA ASP A 293 -5.34 -10.30 0.46
C ASP A 293 -6.05 -9.02 -0.01
N SER A 294 -5.31 -8.02 -0.49
CA SER A 294 -5.86 -6.84 -1.18
C SER A 294 -6.37 -7.14 -2.60
N MET A 295 -6.24 -8.39 -3.07
CA MET A 295 -6.70 -8.89 -4.36
C MET A 295 -6.05 -8.18 -5.57
N LEU A 296 -4.96 -7.45 -5.34
CA LEU A 296 -4.19 -6.75 -6.39
C LEU A 296 -3.51 -7.69 -7.37
N MET A 297 -3.25 -8.92 -6.96
CA MET A 297 -2.64 -9.94 -7.81
C MET A 297 -3.65 -10.60 -8.76
N LEU A 298 -4.95 -10.42 -8.53
CA LEU A 298 -6.02 -10.96 -9.36
C LEU A 298 -6.40 -9.93 -10.42
N GLN A 299 -5.87 -10.10 -11.64
CA GLN A 299 -6.07 -9.16 -12.73
C GLN A 299 -7.55 -8.76 -12.96
N PRO A 300 -8.53 -9.70 -12.99
CA PRO A 300 -9.93 -9.33 -13.16
C PRO A 300 -10.47 -8.40 -12.06
N VAL A 301 -10.08 -8.65 -10.79
CA VAL A 301 -10.49 -7.83 -9.64
C VAL A 301 -9.84 -6.45 -9.71
N HIS A 302 -8.54 -6.42 -10.04
CA HIS A 302 -7.81 -5.17 -10.18
C HIS A 302 -8.38 -4.28 -11.30
N GLU A 303 -8.76 -4.87 -12.43
CA GLU A 303 -9.45 -4.16 -13.52
C GLU A 303 -10.83 -3.66 -13.11
N CYS A 304 -11.62 -4.46 -12.38
CA CYS A 304 -12.90 -4.02 -11.80
C CYS A 304 -12.72 -2.81 -10.89
N PHE A 305 -11.74 -2.85 -9.96
CA PHE A 305 -11.45 -1.72 -9.09
C PHE A 305 -11.07 -0.49 -9.89
N ARG A 306 -10.15 -0.60 -10.85
CA ARG A 306 -9.76 0.54 -11.69
C ARG A 306 -10.96 1.15 -12.44
N ALA A 307 -11.83 0.30 -12.99
CA ALA A 307 -13.04 0.75 -13.66
C ALA A 307 -13.98 1.48 -12.68
N ILE A 308 -14.23 0.94 -11.48
CA ILE A 308 -15.10 1.57 -10.46
C ILE A 308 -14.55 2.93 -10.00
N LEU A 309 -13.24 3.01 -9.77
CA LEU A 309 -12.59 4.27 -9.40
C LEU A 309 -12.69 5.31 -10.54
N GLY A 310 -12.46 4.90 -11.79
CA GLY A 310 -12.63 5.76 -12.96
C GLY A 310 -14.08 6.24 -13.16
N MET A 311 -15.05 5.33 -13.00
CA MET A 311 -16.49 5.64 -13.06
C MET A 311 -16.90 6.68 -12.01
N SER A 312 -16.29 6.66 -10.82
CA SER A 312 -16.56 7.66 -9.77
C SER A 312 -16.15 9.07 -10.20
N GLN A 313 -15.02 9.20 -10.89
CA GLN A 313 -14.57 10.46 -11.47
C GLN A 313 -15.46 10.89 -12.65
N SER A 314 -15.80 9.96 -13.55
CA SER A 314 -16.72 10.24 -14.66
C SER A 314 -18.10 10.67 -14.18
N PHE A 315 -18.60 10.06 -13.09
CA PHE A 315 -19.86 10.43 -12.46
C PHE A 315 -19.79 11.84 -11.86
N HIS A 316 -18.67 12.20 -11.22
CA HIS A 316 -18.45 13.56 -10.75
C HIS A 316 -18.42 14.60 -11.88
N ALA A 317 -17.78 14.27 -13.00
CA ALA A 317 -17.71 15.15 -14.17
C ALA A 317 -19.07 15.45 -14.84
N ILE A 318 -20.11 14.64 -14.57
CA ILE A 318 -21.47 14.89 -15.06
C ILE A 318 -22.06 16.15 -14.42
N PHE A 319 -21.73 16.45 -13.17
CA PHE A 319 -22.32 17.57 -12.46
C PHE A 319 -21.60 18.88 -12.83
N PRO A 320 -22.29 19.84 -13.47
CA PRO A 320 -21.67 21.11 -13.80
C PRO A 320 -21.35 21.90 -12.53
N THR A 321 -20.21 22.59 -12.52
CA THR A 321 -19.84 23.53 -11.46
C THR A 321 -20.75 24.78 -11.43
N SER A 322 -21.48 25.01 -12.53
CA SER A 322 -22.45 26.10 -12.71
C SER A 322 -23.90 25.60 -12.60
N LYS A 323 -24.84 26.49 -12.29
CA LYS A 323 -26.29 26.21 -12.11
C LYS A 323 -27.03 25.84 -13.42
N SER A 324 -26.33 25.32 -14.44
CA SER A 324 -26.96 24.92 -15.69
C SER A 324 -27.74 23.61 -15.52
N PRO A 325 -28.93 23.49 -16.13
CA PRO A 325 -29.64 22.21 -16.17
C PRO A 325 -28.78 21.15 -16.86
N LEU A 326 -28.97 19.88 -16.48
CA LEU A 326 -28.27 18.76 -17.10
C LEU A 326 -28.70 18.62 -18.57
N THR A 327 -27.72 18.46 -19.46
CA THR A 327 -27.91 18.31 -20.90
C THR A 327 -28.23 16.85 -21.27
N GLN A 328 -28.90 16.61 -22.40
CA GLN A 328 -29.16 15.26 -22.92
C GLN A 328 -27.91 14.37 -23.02
N ARG A 329 -26.75 14.96 -23.34
CA ARG A 329 -25.45 14.24 -23.39
C ARG A 329 -25.01 13.73 -22.01
N GLN A 330 -25.24 14.52 -20.96
CA GLN A 330 -24.92 14.13 -19.58
C GLN A 330 -25.83 13.00 -19.10
N PHE A 331 -27.06 12.93 -19.59
CA PHE A 331 -27.97 11.81 -19.32
C PHE A 331 -27.51 10.51 -19.99
N SER A 332 -27.12 10.54 -21.27
CA SER A 332 -26.57 9.34 -21.92
C SER A 332 -25.27 8.86 -21.26
N GLN A 333 -24.45 9.79 -20.75
CA GLN A 333 -23.26 9.45 -19.97
C GLN A 333 -23.63 8.78 -18.64
N PHE A 334 -24.62 9.30 -17.93
CA PHE A 334 -25.12 8.69 -16.70
C PHE A 334 -25.62 7.26 -16.93
N GLU A 335 -26.43 7.01 -17.95
CA GLU A 335 -26.97 5.68 -18.25
C GLU A 335 -25.87 4.67 -18.61
N THR A 336 -24.82 5.13 -19.31
CA THR A 336 -23.64 4.31 -19.61
C THR A 336 -22.91 3.94 -18.32
N ILE A 337 -22.63 4.92 -17.45
CA ILE A 337 -21.94 4.68 -16.16
C ILE A 337 -22.76 3.75 -15.27
N GLU A 338 -24.08 3.91 -15.22
CA GLU A 338 -24.94 3.04 -14.41
C GLU A 338 -24.87 1.59 -14.90
N LYS A 339 -24.99 1.36 -16.21
CA LYS A 339 -24.92 0.02 -16.81
C LYS A 339 -23.55 -0.61 -16.58
N ASP A 340 -22.48 0.16 -16.79
CA ASP A 340 -21.10 -0.31 -16.61
C ASP A 340 -20.83 -0.64 -15.13
N PHE A 341 -21.30 0.20 -14.21
CA PHE A 341 -21.17 -0.06 -12.77
C PHE A 341 -21.87 -1.35 -12.36
N GLN A 342 -23.11 -1.59 -12.82
CA GLN A 342 -23.82 -2.83 -12.51
C GLN A 342 -23.10 -4.06 -13.09
N CYS A 343 -22.53 -3.95 -14.30
CA CYS A 343 -21.71 -5.02 -14.88
C CYS A 343 -20.47 -5.32 -14.04
N GLN A 344 -19.71 -4.29 -13.65
CA GLN A 344 -18.49 -4.44 -12.82
C GLN A 344 -18.83 -4.98 -11.42
N LYS A 345 -19.91 -4.51 -10.80
CA LYS A 345 -20.39 -5.02 -9.51
C LYS A 345 -20.73 -6.51 -9.58
N GLN A 346 -21.47 -6.94 -10.61
CA GLN A 346 -21.79 -8.35 -10.80
C GLN A 346 -20.55 -9.21 -11.08
N LEU A 347 -19.62 -8.70 -11.90
CA LEU A 347 -18.34 -9.39 -12.16
C LEU A 347 -17.54 -9.56 -10.87
N LEU A 348 -17.43 -8.50 -10.06
CA LEU A 348 -16.74 -8.53 -8.78
C LEU A 348 -17.37 -9.58 -7.85
N LEU A 349 -18.69 -9.59 -7.70
CA LEU A 349 -19.40 -10.59 -6.87
C LEU A 349 -19.21 -12.03 -7.39
N LYS A 350 -19.23 -12.25 -8.71
CA LYS A 350 -18.96 -13.57 -9.31
C LYS A 350 -17.53 -14.03 -9.06
N VAL A 351 -16.55 -13.13 -9.20
CA VAL A 351 -15.15 -13.47 -8.95
C VAL A 351 -14.94 -13.75 -7.46
N LEU A 352 -15.44 -12.88 -6.57
CA LEU A 352 -15.35 -13.07 -5.13
C LEU A 352 -16.03 -14.35 -4.63
N SER A 353 -17.20 -14.71 -5.17
CA SER A 353 -17.89 -15.97 -4.83
C SER A 353 -17.13 -17.19 -5.35
N SER A 354 -16.56 -17.11 -6.57
CA SER A 354 -15.71 -18.18 -7.09
C SER A 354 -14.43 -18.38 -6.26
N LEU A 355 -13.84 -17.30 -5.75
CA LEU A 355 -12.68 -17.34 -4.88
C LEU A 355 -13.06 -17.89 -3.51
N HIS A 356 -14.19 -17.48 -2.96
CA HIS A 356 -14.72 -18.04 -1.72
C HIS A 356 -14.92 -19.55 -1.84
N ASN A 357 -15.54 -20.04 -2.91
CA ASN A 357 -15.75 -21.48 -3.12
C ASN A 357 -14.44 -22.26 -3.28
N LYS A 358 -13.36 -21.64 -3.76
CA LYS A 358 -12.03 -22.25 -3.88
C LYS A 358 -11.19 -22.19 -2.60
N LEU A 359 -11.46 -21.22 -1.73
CA LEU A 359 -10.70 -20.95 -0.49
C LEU A 359 -11.41 -21.44 0.78
N SER A 360 -12.64 -21.97 0.67
CA SER A 360 -13.45 -22.32 1.85
C SER A 360 -13.11 -23.70 2.41
N GLU A 361 -12.21 -23.71 3.39
CA GLU A 361 -12.40 -24.45 4.65
C GLU A 361 -12.49 -23.53 5.89
N ALA A 362 -12.17 -22.22 5.81
CA ALA A 362 -11.96 -21.43 7.04
C ALA A 362 -12.83 -20.17 7.26
N GLN A 363 -13.36 -19.46 6.26
CA GLN A 363 -14.34 -18.37 6.45
C GLN A 363 -14.76 -17.71 5.12
N PRO A 364 -16.02 -17.23 4.97
CA PRO A 364 -16.38 -16.32 3.89
C PRO A 364 -15.56 -15.03 3.98
N SER A 365 -15.10 -14.53 2.83
CA SER A 365 -14.48 -13.21 2.78
C SER A 365 -15.50 -12.22 3.34
N GLN A 366 -15.20 -11.58 4.47
CA GLN A 366 -16.11 -10.63 5.11
C GLN A 366 -16.55 -9.52 4.14
N LEU A 367 -15.72 -9.24 3.13
CA LEU A 367 -16.04 -8.40 2.00
C LEU A 367 -17.27 -8.88 1.21
N LEU A 368 -17.37 -10.17 0.88
CA LEU A 368 -18.51 -10.72 0.13
C LEU A 368 -19.81 -10.62 0.94
N LEU A 369 -19.75 -10.91 2.24
CA LEU A 369 -20.90 -10.75 3.15
C LEU A 369 -21.36 -9.30 3.28
N ARG A 370 -20.43 -8.33 3.20
CA ARG A 370 -20.75 -6.90 3.25
C ARG A 370 -21.27 -6.36 1.92
N LEU A 371 -20.75 -6.87 0.80
CA LEU A 371 -21.13 -6.45 -0.56
C LEU A 371 -22.44 -7.08 -1.02
N ASP A 372 -22.78 -8.28 -0.54
CA ASP A 372 -24.03 -8.94 -0.88
C ASP A 372 -25.18 -8.31 -0.07
N SER A 373 -25.95 -7.44 -0.73
CA SER A 373 -27.18 -6.86 -0.19
C SER A 373 -28.23 -7.91 0.20
N SER A 374 -28.09 -9.16 -0.24
CA SER A 374 -29.03 -10.26 0.04
C SER A 374 -29.13 -10.60 1.53
N TYR A 375 -28.13 -10.25 2.35
CA TYR A 375 -28.21 -10.42 3.82
C TYR A 375 -28.86 -9.23 4.56
N ARG A 376 -29.14 -8.10 3.88
CA ARG A 376 -29.81 -6.93 4.48
C ARG A 376 -31.35 -6.97 4.41
N SER A 377 -31.97 -8.09 4.03
CA SER A 377 -33.43 -8.24 4.15
C SER A 377 -33.85 -9.69 4.42
N PRO A 378 -34.13 -10.00 5.69
CA PRO A 378 -35.36 -10.69 6.03
C PRO A 378 -36.11 -9.85 7.07
N CYS A 379 -36.66 -8.70 6.65
CA CYS A 379 -37.63 -7.96 7.44
C CYS A 379 -38.29 -6.86 6.59
N ALA A 380 -39.11 -7.27 5.62
CA ALA A 380 -40.23 -6.47 5.10
C ALA A 380 -41.12 -7.33 4.18
N THR A 381 -41.45 -8.55 4.63
CA THR A 381 -42.69 -9.21 4.26
C THR A 381 -43.26 -9.73 5.57
N ASP A 382 -44.52 -9.42 5.82
CA ASP A 382 -45.32 -9.71 7.02
C ASP A 382 -45.36 -8.59 8.06
N SER A 383 -46.26 -7.61 7.84
CA SER A 383 -47.45 -7.48 8.69
C SER A 383 -48.29 -6.24 8.34
N ALA A 384 -49.58 -6.51 8.09
CA ALA A 384 -50.76 -5.62 8.04
C ALA A 384 -50.97 -4.74 6.80
#